data_AF-Q4CXY4-F1
#
_entry.id   AF-Q4CXY4-F1
#
_cell.length_a   1.000
_cell.length_b   1.000
_cell.length_c   1.000
_cell.angle_alpha   90.00
_cell.angle_beta   90.00
_cell.angle_gamma   90.00
#
_symmetry.space_group_name_H-M   'P 1'
#
loop_
_entity.id
_entity.type
_entity.pdbx_description
1 polymer ?
#
loop_
_entity_poly.entity_id
_entity_poly.type
_entity_poly.pdbx_seq_one_letter_code
_entity_poly.pdbx_strand_id
1 'polypeptide(L)'
;YLVEQMRRYVKPSNIVGANISHPVDIFKMTVEHRVQCGSCHKVRYTRETDCCLSLPIPLDPNLKNSDGNPKQTEEEIFASRPHISLDACLGSLMQATDIDCRCSACGIPVTYCKTTRLRTFPDVLPIFLRRAQFDMETMSVRKLDVFVDVPLELDLEFLRGKGLQSDEVSMPEAREDLPHKPTSSSMKTVDEEALAMLLSMGIEETVARYALLQTGMNAERAVDYVFSRENIAEEAGLAEISTTASESQPVHVLDGPAKYRLHAMISHVGASAKTGHYVCHICDAQTGKWLLFNDEKVAESLNPPFSMAFLYFYKRVGK
;
A
#
# COMPACT_ATOMS: atom_id res chain seq x y z
N TYR A 1 -3.16 -4.91 7.69
CA TYR A 1 -4.25 -5.50 8.48
C TYR A 1 -5.03 -4.47 9.28
N LEU A 2 -4.47 -3.83 10.33
CA LEU A 2 -5.24 -2.88 11.16
C LEU A 2 -5.94 -1.78 10.34
N VAL A 3 -5.22 -1.18 9.38
CA VAL A 3 -5.76 -0.18 8.44
C VAL A 3 -7.00 -0.69 7.68
N GLU A 4 -7.00 -1.96 7.29
CA GLU A 4 -8.11 -2.60 6.60
C GLU A 4 -9.28 -2.89 7.55
N GLN A 5 -8.99 -3.36 8.77
CA GLN A 5 -9.99 -3.57 9.81
C GLN A 5 -10.67 -2.24 10.19
N MET A 6 -9.91 -1.16 10.33
CA MET A 6 -10.46 0.17 10.55
C MET A 6 -11.41 0.57 9.43
N ARG A 7 -11.01 0.38 8.16
CA ARG A 7 -11.89 0.68 7.01
C ARG A 7 -13.19 -0.13 7.00
N ARG A 8 -13.18 -1.36 7.50
CA ARG A 8 -14.38 -2.22 7.56
C ARG A 8 -15.34 -1.84 8.69
N TYR A 9 -14.81 -1.44 9.85
CA TYR A 9 -15.60 -1.32 11.08
C TYR A 9 -15.77 0.10 11.61
N VAL A 10 -14.93 1.06 11.18
CA VAL A 10 -15.04 2.46 11.60
C VAL A 10 -15.90 3.21 10.60
N LYS A 11 -17.11 3.60 11.04
CA LYS A 11 -17.94 4.52 10.26
C LYS A 11 -17.37 5.94 10.37
N PRO A 12 -17.30 6.70 9.28
CA PRO A 12 -17.03 8.14 9.37
C PRO A 12 -18.03 8.78 10.32
N SER A 13 -17.57 9.64 11.23
CA SER A 13 -18.47 10.36 12.13
C SER A 13 -19.40 11.24 11.28
N ASN A 14 -20.69 10.91 11.22
CA ASN A 14 -21.70 11.71 10.53
C ASN A 14 -22.00 12.98 11.34
N ILE A 15 -21.10 13.96 11.31
CA ILE A 15 -21.39 15.32 11.73
C ILE A 15 -21.78 16.09 10.48
N VAL A 16 -23.06 16.48 10.39
CA VAL A 16 -23.63 17.28 9.30
C VAL A 16 -22.77 18.55 9.12
N GLY A 17 -22.14 18.71 7.96
CA GLY A 17 -21.40 19.92 7.58
C GLY A 17 -19.87 19.86 7.66
N ALA A 18 -19.28 18.75 8.13
CA ALA A 18 -17.82 18.54 8.05
C ALA A 18 -17.52 17.40 7.07
N ASN A 19 -16.70 17.65 6.05
CA ASN A 19 -16.11 16.60 5.19
C ASN A 19 -15.12 15.77 6.04
N ILE A 20 -15.65 14.91 6.93
CA ILE A 20 -14.85 14.05 7.78
C ILE A 20 -14.42 12.85 6.95
N SER A 21 -13.21 12.92 6.41
CA SER A 21 -12.57 11.77 5.76
C SER A 21 -12.40 10.63 6.76
N HIS A 22 -12.50 9.39 6.31
CA HIS A 22 -12.24 8.24 7.16
C HIS A 22 -10.81 8.35 7.74
N PRO A 23 -10.54 7.99 9.01
CA PRO A 23 -9.23 8.22 9.64
C PRO A 23 -8.04 7.61 8.89
N VAL A 24 -8.27 6.50 8.18
CA VAL A 24 -7.26 5.85 7.31
C VAL A 24 -6.90 6.68 6.08
N ASP A 25 -7.77 7.57 5.61
CA ASP A 25 -7.52 8.35 4.40
C ASP A 25 -6.36 9.33 4.57
N ILE A 26 -5.94 9.61 5.81
CA ILE A 26 -4.71 10.35 6.12
C ILE A 26 -3.45 9.70 5.52
N PHE A 27 -3.45 8.38 5.33
CA PHE A 27 -2.33 7.60 4.77
C PHE A 27 -2.49 7.31 3.27
N LYS A 28 -3.68 7.54 2.73
CA LYS A 28 -4.06 7.08 1.40
C LYS A 28 -3.36 7.91 0.33
N MET A 29 -2.68 7.24 -0.58
CA MET A 29 -1.98 7.84 -1.71
C MET A 29 -2.34 7.11 -3.00
N THR A 30 -2.17 7.79 -4.13
CA THR A 30 -2.36 7.21 -5.46
C THR A 30 -1.00 7.03 -6.10
N VAL A 31 -0.67 5.79 -6.46
CA VAL A 31 0.52 5.42 -7.23
C VAL A 31 0.14 5.38 -8.71
N GLU A 32 0.94 6.03 -9.56
CA GLU A 32 0.76 6.07 -11.00
C GLU A 32 1.85 5.25 -11.67
N HIS A 33 1.44 4.27 -12.47
CA HIS A 33 2.34 3.49 -13.31
C HIS A 33 2.15 3.94 -14.76
N ARG A 34 3.27 4.26 -15.41
CA ARG A 34 3.31 4.57 -16.84
C ARG A 34 4.02 3.43 -17.55
N VAL A 35 3.42 2.93 -18.62
CA VAL A 35 3.96 1.87 -19.46
C VAL A 35 4.08 2.38 -20.89
N GLN A 36 5.25 2.26 -21.51
CA GLN A 36 5.50 2.67 -22.88
C GLN A 36 5.94 1.51 -23.75
N CYS A 37 5.34 1.37 -24.93
CA CYS A 37 5.73 0.35 -25.89
C CYS A 37 7.09 0.69 -26.55
N GLY A 38 8.05 -0.24 -26.56
CA GLY A 38 9.35 -0.04 -27.21
C GLY A 38 9.29 0.13 -28.74
N SER A 39 8.24 -0.39 -29.41
CA SER A 39 8.06 -0.25 -30.86
C SER A 39 7.16 0.93 -31.27
N CYS A 40 5.87 0.94 -30.90
CA CYS A 40 4.95 2.00 -31.34
C CYS A 40 4.96 3.27 -30.48
N HIS A 41 5.74 3.31 -29.40
CA HIS A 41 5.87 4.42 -28.45
C HIS A 41 4.59 4.93 -27.76
N LYS A 42 3.44 4.32 -28.03
CA LYS A 42 2.20 4.59 -27.29
C LYS A 42 2.37 4.25 -25.81
N VAL A 43 1.61 4.93 -24.96
CA VAL A 43 1.70 4.82 -23.51
C VAL A 43 0.38 4.42 -22.87
N ARG A 44 0.45 3.80 -21.70
CA ARG A 44 -0.70 3.56 -20.83
C ARG A 44 -0.37 4.02 -19.42
N TYR A 45 -1.31 4.70 -18.80
CA TYR A 45 -1.24 5.05 -17.38
C TYR A 45 -2.25 4.20 -16.60
N THR A 46 -1.80 3.59 -15.51
CA THR A 46 -2.67 2.90 -14.56
C THR A 46 -2.47 3.49 -13.18
N ARG A 47 -3.53 3.56 -12.38
CA ARG A 47 -3.51 4.15 -11.05
C ARG A 47 -4.00 3.16 -10.03
N GLU A 48 -3.27 3.06 -8.93
CA GLU A 48 -3.59 2.18 -7.80
C GLU A 48 -3.55 3.01 -6.53
N THR A 49 -4.42 2.71 -5.57
CA THR A 49 -4.39 3.38 -4.26
C THR A 49 -3.66 2.50 -3.26
N ASP A 50 -2.72 3.09 -2.53
CA ASP A 50 -1.98 2.43 -1.46
C ASP A 50 -2.06 3.28 -0.17
N CYS A 51 -1.74 2.68 0.96
CA CYS A 51 -1.59 3.37 2.25
C CYS A 51 -0.14 3.31 2.76
N CYS A 52 0.79 2.66 2.04
CA CYS A 52 2.19 2.59 2.43
C CYS A 52 3.10 2.58 1.20
N LEU A 53 4.09 3.48 1.18
CA LEU A 53 5.12 3.51 0.16
C LEU A 53 6.20 2.47 0.47
N SER A 54 6.16 1.34 -0.21
CA SER A 54 7.10 0.26 0.00
C SER A 54 8.32 0.37 -0.92
N LEU A 55 9.50 0.63 -0.35
CA LEU A 55 10.73 0.89 -1.08
C LEU A 55 11.67 -0.33 -1.11
N PRO A 56 12.22 -0.69 -2.28
CA PRO A 56 13.34 -1.60 -2.35
C PRO A 56 14.60 -0.94 -1.78
N ILE A 57 15.50 -1.75 -1.24
CA ILE A 57 16.87 -1.33 -0.92
C ILE A 57 17.75 -1.88 -2.04
N PRO A 58 18.32 -1.04 -2.92
CA PRO A 58 19.12 -1.49 -4.05
C PRO A 58 20.53 -1.86 -3.60
N LEU A 59 20.61 -2.95 -2.84
CA LEU A 59 21.87 -3.63 -2.52
C LEU A 59 21.83 -5.04 -3.08
N ASP A 60 22.98 -5.49 -3.57
CA ASP A 60 23.16 -6.89 -3.91
C ASP A 60 23.11 -7.70 -2.61
N PRO A 61 22.15 -8.63 -2.44
CA PRO A 61 22.09 -9.49 -1.26
C PRO A 61 23.35 -10.34 -1.08
N ASN A 62 24.14 -10.52 -2.13
CA ASN A 62 25.39 -11.29 -2.13
C ASN A 62 26.64 -10.45 -1.84
N LEU A 63 26.50 -9.14 -1.55
CA LEU A 63 27.58 -8.38 -0.92
C LEU A 63 27.92 -9.06 0.41
N LYS A 64 28.96 -9.89 0.38
CA LYS A 64 29.54 -10.51 1.56
C LYS A 64 30.00 -9.37 2.47
N ASN A 65 29.21 -9.04 3.48
CA ASN A 65 29.75 -8.40 4.67
C ASN A 65 30.89 -9.30 5.09
N SER A 66 32.14 -8.81 4.98
CA SER A 66 33.39 -9.52 5.29
C SER A 66 33.11 -10.67 6.24
N ASP A 67 33.18 -11.91 5.73
CA ASP A 67 33.00 -13.12 6.53
C ASP A 67 33.68 -12.89 7.88
N GLY A 68 32.86 -12.84 8.93
CA GLY A 68 33.25 -12.31 10.23
C GLY A 68 34.55 -12.94 10.67
N ASN A 69 35.64 -12.18 10.57
CA ASN A 69 36.89 -12.58 11.16
C ASN A 69 36.55 -12.62 12.66
N PRO A 70 36.66 -13.77 13.37
CA PRO A 70 36.14 -13.91 14.73
C PRO A 70 36.85 -13.03 15.78
N LYS A 71 37.71 -12.10 15.31
CA LYS A 71 38.44 -11.10 16.08
C LYS A 71 37.90 -9.68 15.91
N GLN A 72 36.94 -9.43 15.02
CA GLN A 72 36.41 -8.07 14.85
C GLN A 72 35.56 -7.66 16.06
N THR A 73 35.77 -6.43 16.52
CA THR A 73 34.94 -5.85 17.58
C THR A 73 33.54 -5.55 17.05
N GLU A 74 32.55 -5.46 17.93
CA GLU A 74 31.19 -5.06 17.54
C GLU A 74 31.16 -3.70 16.83
N GLU A 75 32.06 -2.79 17.22
CA GLU A 75 32.25 -1.48 16.59
C GLU A 75 32.75 -1.59 15.15
N GLU A 76 33.72 -2.47 14.89
CA GLU A 76 34.22 -2.74 13.53
C GLU A 76 33.13 -3.37 12.65
N ILE A 77 32.37 -4.31 13.20
CA ILE A 77 31.23 -4.91 12.48
C ILE A 77 30.19 -3.84 12.14
N PHE A 78 29.83 -3.00 13.12
CA PHE A 78 28.90 -1.90 12.92
C PHE A 78 29.40 -0.93 11.85
N ALA A 79 30.67 -0.53 11.90
CA ALA A 79 31.29 0.37 10.93
C ALA A 79 31.42 -0.23 9.53
N SER A 80 31.45 -1.56 9.41
CA SER A 80 31.54 -2.26 8.12
C SER A 80 30.21 -2.39 7.37
N ARG A 81 29.07 -2.10 8.02
CA ARG A 81 27.75 -2.25 7.42
C ARG A 81 27.57 -1.28 6.25
N PRO A 82 26.93 -1.71 5.14
CA PRO A 82 26.67 -0.83 4.02
C PRO A 82 25.74 0.31 4.46
N HIS A 83 26.05 1.52 3.98
CA HIS A 83 25.20 2.70 4.09
C HIS A 83 24.59 3.01 2.73
N ILE A 84 23.29 3.32 2.73
CA ILE A 84 22.56 3.72 1.53
C ILE A 84 21.62 4.88 1.86
N SER A 85 21.50 5.86 0.97
CA SER A 85 20.54 6.95 1.20
C SER A 85 19.10 6.50 0.94
N LEU A 86 18.15 7.14 1.62
CA LEU A 86 16.74 7.00 1.27
C LEU A 86 16.47 7.39 -0.19
N ASP A 87 17.18 8.41 -0.71
CA ASP A 87 17.09 8.84 -2.11
C ASP A 87 17.48 7.75 -3.10
N ALA A 88 18.48 6.92 -2.79
CA ALA A 88 18.82 5.77 -3.62
C ALA A 88 17.70 4.72 -3.63
N CYS A 89 17.03 4.50 -2.50
CA CYS A 89 15.87 3.61 -2.40
C CYS A 89 14.67 4.14 -3.21
N LEU A 90 14.43 5.45 -3.15
CA LEU A 90 13.41 6.15 -3.95
C LEU A 90 13.75 6.11 -5.44
N GLY A 91 15.01 6.32 -5.80
CA GLY A 91 15.51 6.21 -7.17
C GLY A 91 15.33 4.80 -7.74
N SER A 92 15.57 3.77 -6.94
CA SER A 92 15.32 2.37 -7.32
C SER A 92 13.84 2.09 -7.58
N LEU A 93 12.93 2.63 -6.76
CA LEU A 93 11.47 2.56 -7.03
C LEU A 93 11.10 3.23 -8.37
N MET A 94 11.75 4.34 -8.70
CA MET A 94 11.49 5.13 -9.90
C MET A 94 12.11 4.57 -11.19
N GLN A 95 13.04 3.64 -11.06
CA GLN A 95 13.80 3.08 -12.18
C GLN A 95 12.87 2.42 -13.19
N ALA A 96 13.14 2.63 -14.47
CA ALA A 96 12.44 1.94 -15.54
C ALA A 96 12.64 0.43 -15.41
N THR A 97 11.54 -0.31 -15.46
CA THR A 97 11.56 -1.78 -15.51
C THR A 97 11.06 -2.24 -16.87
N ASP A 98 11.82 -3.11 -17.51
CA ASP A 98 11.47 -3.71 -18.79
C ASP A 98 10.55 -4.91 -18.58
N ILE A 99 9.48 -4.99 -19.37
CA ILE A 99 8.45 -6.03 -19.30
C ILE A 99 8.20 -6.56 -20.70
N ASP A 100 8.59 -7.81 -20.95
CA ASP A 100 8.31 -8.47 -22.23
C ASP A 100 6.84 -8.89 -22.31
N CYS A 101 6.14 -8.44 -23.36
CA CYS A 101 4.74 -8.73 -23.57
C CYS A 101 4.30 -8.51 -25.03
N ARG A 102 3.05 -8.83 -25.34
CA ARG A 102 2.44 -8.49 -26.63
C ARG A 102 1.76 -7.12 -26.54
N CYS A 103 2.12 -6.20 -27.41
CA CYS A 103 1.58 -4.85 -27.32
C CYS A 103 0.09 -4.83 -27.71
N SER A 104 -0.78 -4.28 -26.87
CA SER A 104 -2.21 -4.15 -27.20
C SER A 104 -2.50 -3.13 -28.31
N ALA A 105 -1.52 -2.29 -28.68
CA ALA A 105 -1.69 -1.25 -29.68
C ALA A 105 -1.18 -1.65 -31.07
N CYS A 106 -0.05 -2.37 -31.15
CA CYS A 106 0.54 -2.82 -32.42
C CYS A 106 0.50 -4.34 -32.62
N GLY A 107 0.07 -5.12 -31.62
CA GLY A 107 -0.17 -6.57 -31.76
C GLY A 107 1.08 -7.45 -31.88
N ILE A 108 2.29 -6.88 -31.74
CA ILE A 108 3.56 -7.61 -31.83
C ILE A 108 4.20 -7.82 -30.45
N PRO A 109 5.03 -8.88 -30.26
CA PRO A 109 5.90 -9.01 -29.09
C PRO A 109 6.88 -7.84 -29.00
N VAL A 110 6.92 -7.18 -27.84
CA VAL A 110 7.76 -6.01 -27.56
C VAL A 110 8.17 -6.02 -26.09
N THR A 111 9.18 -5.20 -25.78
CA THR A 111 9.49 -4.82 -24.41
C THR A 111 8.77 -3.51 -24.07
N TYR A 112 8.02 -3.53 -22.98
CA TYR A 112 7.40 -2.38 -22.37
C TYR A 112 8.32 -1.78 -21.31
N CYS A 113 8.53 -0.47 -21.36
CA CYS A 113 9.23 0.26 -20.31
C CYS A 113 8.19 0.77 -19.29
N LYS A 114 8.21 0.22 -18.08
CA LYS A 114 7.35 0.63 -16.96
C LYS A 114 8.09 1.58 -16.02
N THR A 115 7.47 2.70 -15.67
CA THR A 115 7.95 3.63 -14.65
C THR A 115 6.86 3.88 -13.59
N THR A 116 7.27 4.19 -12.37
CA THR A 116 6.38 4.41 -11.22
C THR A 116 6.58 5.80 -10.65
N ARG A 117 5.47 6.49 -10.34
CA ARG A 117 5.42 7.84 -9.74
C ARG A 117 4.28 7.90 -8.71
N LEU A 118 4.29 8.94 -7.87
CA LEU A 118 3.20 9.20 -6.91
C LEU A 118 2.30 10.30 -7.46
N ARG A 119 1.03 9.99 -7.71
CA ARG A 119 0.07 10.97 -8.21
C ARG A 119 -0.42 11.90 -7.12
N THR A 120 -0.64 11.37 -5.91
CA THR A 120 -1.06 12.14 -4.75
C THR A 120 -0.15 11.86 -3.58
N PHE A 121 -0.04 12.84 -2.69
CA PHE A 121 0.79 12.78 -1.50
C PHE A 121 -0.11 12.82 -0.27
N PRO A 122 -0.06 11.85 0.65
CA PRO A 122 -0.93 11.77 1.82
C PRO A 122 -0.48 12.73 2.93
N ASP A 123 -1.34 12.99 3.93
CA ASP A 123 -0.99 13.86 5.05
C ASP A 123 0.02 13.23 6.01
N VAL A 124 -0.07 11.90 6.18
CA VAL A 124 0.98 11.09 6.77
C VAL A 124 1.42 10.08 5.74
N LEU A 125 2.71 10.04 5.42
CA LEU A 125 3.31 9.12 4.47
C LEU A 125 4.06 8.00 5.21
N PRO A 126 3.50 6.77 5.25
CA PRO A 126 4.24 5.61 5.74
C PRO A 126 5.20 5.11 4.68
N ILE A 127 6.49 5.03 5.00
CA ILE A 127 7.54 4.48 4.12
C ILE A 127 8.05 3.18 4.74
N PHE A 128 7.82 2.06 4.06
CA PHE A 128 8.32 0.75 4.46
C PHE A 128 9.56 0.36 3.65
N LEU A 129 10.70 0.23 4.31
CA LEU A 129 11.93 -0.27 3.71
C LEU A 129 11.91 -1.80 3.70
N ARG A 130 11.99 -2.40 2.51
CA ARG A 130 12.00 -3.87 2.32
C ARG A 130 13.33 -4.49 2.74
N ARG A 131 13.58 -4.51 4.05
CA ARG A 131 14.79 -5.07 4.65
C ARG A 131 14.81 -6.60 4.66
N ALA A 132 13.67 -7.27 4.55
CA ALA A 132 13.62 -8.73 4.43
C ALA A 132 13.56 -9.12 2.95
N GLN A 133 14.49 -9.96 2.50
CA GLN A 133 14.55 -10.48 1.15
C GLN A 133 14.55 -12.02 1.17
N PHE A 134 13.89 -12.62 0.18
CA PHE A 134 13.95 -14.05 -0.02
C PHE A 134 15.17 -14.39 -0.87
N ASP A 135 16.10 -15.14 -0.28
CA ASP A 135 17.25 -15.70 -0.96
C ASP A 135 16.81 -16.99 -1.66
N MET A 136 16.83 -16.99 -2.99
CA MET A 136 16.44 -18.14 -3.81
C MET A 136 17.45 -19.29 -3.73
N GLU A 137 18.73 -19.02 -3.47
CA GLU A 137 19.76 -20.05 -3.41
C GLU A 137 19.64 -20.87 -2.13
N THR A 138 19.41 -20.20 -0.99
CA THR A 138 19.25 -20.88 0.30
C THR A 138 17.80 -21.13 0.70
N MET A 139 16.83 -20.75 -0.15
CA MET A 139 15.39 -20.87 0.10
C MET A 139 14.97 -20.28 1.46
N SER A 140 15.58 -19.14 1.83
CA SER A 140 15.43 -18.56 3.17
C SER A 140 15.22 -17.06 3.12
N VAL A 141 14.46 -16.52 4.08
CA VAL A 141 14.32 -15.07 4.23
C VAL A 141 15.49 -14.54 5.06
N ARG A 142 16.27 -13.65 4.45
CA ARG A 142 17.36 -12.93 5.12
C ARG A 142 16.95 -11.50 5.38
N LYS A 143 17.34 -10.99 6.55
CA LYS A 143 17.22 -9.56 6.87
C LYS A 143 18.52 -8.87 6.43
N LEU A 144 18.39 -7.88 5.57
CA LEU A 144 19.49 -7.00 5.18
C LEU A 144 19.95 -6.19 6.38
N ASP A 145 21.22 -6.38 6.75
CA ASP A 145 21.90 -5.63 7.80
C ASP A 145 22.60 -4.41 7.19
N VAL A 146 21.78 -3.40 6.89
CA VAL A 146 22.15 -2.17 6.15
C VAL A 146 21.67 -0.94 6.91
N PHE A 147 22.48 0.11 6.92
CA PHE A 147 22.02 1.44 7.35
C PHE A 147 21.40 2.19 6.18
N VAL A 148 20.17 2.65 6.36
CA VAL A 148 19.54 3.54 5.40
C VAL A 148 19.52 4.95 5.98
N ASP A 149 20.24 5.89 5.38
CA ASP A 149 20.29 7.27 5.86
C ASP A 149 18.95 7.95 5.53
N VAL A 150 18.12 8.08 6.55
CA VAL A 150 16.75 8.61 6.46
C VAL A 150 16.72 10.05 7.00
N PRO A 151 16.40 11.05 6.17
CA PRO A 151 16.47 12.45 6.57
C PRO A 151 15.26 12.84 7.45
N LEU A 152 15.45 13.77 8.38
CA LEU A 152 14.35 14.28 9.22
C LEU A 152 13.33 15.10 8.43
N GLU A 153 13.78 15.77 7.36
CA GLU A 153 12.92 16.50 6.43
C GLU A 153 13.05 15.89 5.04
N LEU A 154 11.93 15.78 4.32
CA LEU A 154 11.86 15.07 3.05
C LEU A 154 11.04 15.88 2.05
N ASP A 155 11.61 16.16 0.89
CA ASP A 155 10.91 16.76 -0.25
C ASP A 155 10.79 15.73 -1.37
N LEU A 156 9.57 15.29 -1.65
CA LEU A 156 9.26 14.25 -2.62
C LEU A 156 8.59 14.80 -3.89
N GLU A 157 8.63 16.12 -4.12
CA GLU A 157 7.91 16.73 -5.24
C GLU A 157 8.41 16.20 -6.59
N PHE A 158 9.68 15.78 -6.67
CA PHE A 158 10.27 15.12 -7.84
C PHE A 158 9.62 13.76 -8.20
N LEU A 159 8.91 13.12 -7.26
CA LEU A 159 8.17 11.87 -7.49
C LEU A 159 6.80 12.09 -8.12
N ARG A 160 6.32 13.34 -8.24
CA ARG A 160 4.94 13.62 -8.64
C ARG A 160 4.64 13.15 -10.06
N GLY A 161 3.63 12.29 -10.18
CA GLY A 161 3.07 11.82 -11.45
C GLY A 161 2.26 12.92 -12.14
N LYS A 162 2.60 13.21 -13.39
CA LYS A 162 1.97 14.26 -14.19
C LYS A 162 0.82 13.73 -15.06
N GLY A 163 0.56 12.42 -15.06
CA GLY A 163 -0.38 11.78 -15.98
C GLY A 163 0.10 11.85 -17.44
N LEU A 164 -0.84 11.63 -18.38
CA LEU A 164 -0.58 11.69 -19.82
C LEU A 164 -0.07 13.09 -20.21
N GLN A 165 1.09 13.14 -20.89
CA GLN A 165 1.66 14.39 -21.40
C GLN A 165 1.14 14.72 -22.81
N SER A 166 1.24 15.98 -23.24
CA SER A 166 0.68 16.45 -24.52
C SER A 166 1.37 15.85 -25.75
N ASP A 167 2.60 15.38 -25.61
CA ASP A 167 3.41 14.72 -26.65
C ASP A 167 3.20 13.21 -26.70
N GLU A 168 2.37 12.65 -25.82
CA GLU A 168 2.16 11.22 -25.70
C GLU A 168 0.84 10.75 -26.32
N VAL A 169 0.87 9.59 -26.99
CA VAL A 169 -0.32 8.95 -27.57
C VAL A 169 -0.72 7.76 -26.70
N SER A 170 -1.97 7.76 -26.24
CA SER A 170 -2.50 6.65 -25.44
C SER A 170 -2.61 5.36 -26.24
N MET A 171 -2.32 4.23 -25.61
CA MET A 171 -2.65 2.90 -26.12
C MET A 171 -4.18 2.72 -26.11
N PRO A 172 -4.76 2.00 -27.10
CA PRO A 172 -6.16 1.63 -27.04
C PRO A 172 -6.43 0.80 -25.78
N GLU A 173 -7.62 0.98 -25.20
CA GLU A 173 -8.11 0.11 -24.13
C GLU A 173 -8.16 -1.31 -24.67
N ALA A 174 -7.51 -2.24 -23.97
CA ALA A 174 -7.56 -3.64 -24.34
C ALA A 174 -8.99 -4.12 -24.13
N ARG A 175 -9.77 -4.17 -25.22
CA ARG A 175 -11.03 -4.92 -25.27
C ARG A 175 -10.68 -6.39 -25.42
N GLU A 176 -10.22 -7.02 -24.36
CA GLU A 176 -10.05 -8.48 -24.28
C GLU A 176 -9.84 -8.86 -22.81
N ASP A 177 -10.87 -9.47 -22.23
CA ASP A 177 -10.86 -10.12 -20.92
C ASP A 177 -9.70 -11.11 -20.86
N LEU A 178 -8.62 -10.74 -20.14
CA LEU A 178 -7.57 -11.69 -19.78
C LEU A 178 -8.19 -12.74 -18.85
N PRO A 179 -8.20 -14.04 -19.20
CA PRO A 179 -8.88 -15.07 -18.40
C PRO A 179 -8.24 -15.36 -17.03
N HIS A 180 -7.18 -14.63 -16.62
CA HIS A 180 -6.46 -14.86 -15.37
C HIS A 180 -6.01 -13.61 -14.61
N LYS A 181 -6.55 -12.42 -14.91
CA LYS A 181 -6.42 -11.30 -13.98
C LYS A 181 -7.68 -11.27 -13.14
N PRO A 182 -7.62 -11.42 -11.80
CA PRO A 182 -8.74 -11.02 -10.98
C PRO A 182 -8.81 -9.51 -11.16
N THR A 183 -9.67 -9.06 -12.07
CA THR A 183 -10.25 -7.73 -12.03
C THR A 183 -10.87 -7.65 -10.66
N SER A 184 -10.17 -6.98 -9.74
CA SER A 184 -10.71 -6.51 -8.47
C SER A 184 -11.68 -5.36 -8.76
N SER A 185 -12.71 -5.73 -9.49
CA SER A 185 -14.04 -5.15 -9.67
C SER A 185 -14.98 -6.32 -9.93
N SER A 186 -14.78 -7.46 -9.25
CA SER A 186 -15.84 -8.43 -9.13
C SER A 186 -16.91 -7.75 -8.27
N MET A 187 -17.97 -7.26 -8.90
CA MET A 187 -19.28 -7.55 -8.33
C MET A 187 -19.19 -9.04 -7.96
N LYS A 188 -19.14 -9.35 -6.66
CA LYS A 188 -19.13 -10.74 -6.19
C LYS A 188 -20.35 -11.36 -6.89
N THR A 189 -20.11 -12.18 -7.91
CA THR A 189 -21.17 -12.83 -8.65
C THR A 189 -21.89 -13.68 -7.63
N VAL A 190 -23.15 -13.33 -7.37
CA VAL A 190 -23.99 -14.09 -6.47
C VAL A 190 -24.11 -15.48 -7.07
N ASP A 191 -23.93 -16.51 -6.25
CA ASP A 191 -24.16 -17.90 -6.67
C ASP A 191 -25.63 -18.04 -7.08
N GLU A 192 -25.88 -18.30 -8.37
CA GLU A 192 -27.22 -18.39 -8.94
C GLU A 192 -28.04 -19.55 -8.33
N GLU A 193 -27.38 -20.63 -7.89
CA GLU A 193 -28.06 -21.75 -7.22
C GLU A 193 -28.51 -21.34 -5.82
N ALA A 194 -27.62 -20.68 -5.06
CA ALA A 194 -27.97 -20.14 -3.74
C ALA A 194 -29.03 -19.04 -3.84
N LEU A 195 -28.97 -18.19 -4.87
CA LEU A 195 -29.97 -17.17 -5.13
C LEU A 195 -31.33 -17.79 -5.45
N ALA A 196 -31.38 -18.80 -6.34
CA ALA A 196 -32.60 -19.52 -6.67
C ALA A 196 -33.25 -20.17 -5.44
N MET A 197 -32.44 -20.72 -4.51
CA MET A 197 -32.94 -21.24 -3.23
C MET A 197 -33.65 -20.16 -2.41
N LEU A 198 -33.04 -18.98 -2.22
CA LEU A 198 -33.65 -17.88 -1.46
C LEU A 198 -34.91 -17.34 -2.14
N LEU A 199 -34.89 -17.20 -3.47
CA LEU A 199 -36.06 -16.77 -4.25
C LEU A 199 -37.22 -17.78 -4.13
N SER A 200 -36.93 -19.09 -4.12
CA SER A 200 -37.93 -20.14 -3.95
C SER A 200 -38.60 -20.11 -2.57
N MET A 201 -37.93 -19.54 -1.55
CA MET A 201 -38.48 -19.33 -0.21
C MET A 201 -39.33 -18.05 -0.10
N GLY A 202 -39.46 -17.26 -1.18
CA GLY A 202 -40.22 -16.02 -1.20
C GLY A 202 -39.44 -14.79 -0.71
N ILE A 203 -38.12 -14.87 -0.63
CA ILE A 203 -37.25 -13.72 -0.31
C ILE A 203 -37.10 -12.88 -1.59
N GLU A 204 -37.25 -11.56 -1.46
CA GLU A 204 -37.08 -10.62 -2.58
C GLU A 204 -35.64 -10.69 -3.14
N GLU A 205 -35.48 -10.58 -4.45
CA GLU A 205 -34.20 -10.72 -5.14
C GLU A 205 -33.10 -9.81 -4.60
N THR A 206 -33.43 -8.53 -4.37
CA THR A 206 -32.51 -7.50 -3.84
C THR A 206 -31.96 -7.92 -2.46
N VAL A 207 -32.85 -8.37 -1.58
CA VAL A 207 -32.54 -8.87 -0.23
C VAL A 207 -31.75 -10.17 -0.29
N ALA A 208 -32.12 -11.10 -1.17
CA ALA A 208 -31.45 -12.38 -1.32
C ALA A 208 -29.99 -12.21 -1.77
N ARG A 209 -29.76 -11.36 -2.79
CA ARG A 209 -28.42 -11.00 -3.26
C ARG A 209 -27.60 -10.35 -2.14
N TYR A 210 -28.19 -9.41 -1.41
CA TYR A 210 -27.53 -8.76 -0.27
C TYR A 210 -27.15 -9.77 0.82
N ALA A 211 -28.06 -10.64 1.25
CA ALA A 211 -27.81 -11.63 2.28
C ALA A 211 -26.70 -12.62 1.88
N LEU A 212 -26.69 -13.09 0.63
CA LEU A 212 -25.64 -13.97 0.10
C LEU A 212 -24.27 -13.28 0.10
N LEU A 213 -24.21 -11.98 -0.22
CA LEU A 213 -22.97 -11.20 -0.17
C LEU A 213 -22.40 -11.07 1.25
N GLN A 214 -23.26 -10.95 2.26
CA GLN A 214 -22.87 -10.83 3.67
C GLN A 214 -22.49 -12.17 4.30
N THR A 215 -23.10 -13.26 3.84
CA THR A 215 -22.91 -14.61 4.41
C THR A 215 -21.88 -15.45 3.66
N GLY A 216 -21.27 -14.90 2.61
CA GLY A 216 -20.23 -15.59 1.84
C GLY A 216 -20.78 -16.68 0.92
N MET A 217 -21.95 -16.44 0.30
CA MET A 217 -22.65 -17.36 -0.61
C MET A 217 -23.13 -18.65 0.05
N ASN A 218 -23.36 -18.64 1.36
CA ASN A 218 -23.95 -19.77 2.07
C ASN A 218 -25.46 -19.56 2.19
N ALA A 219 -26.26 -20.33 1.45
CA ALA A 219 -27.71 -20.18 1.37
C ALA A 219 -28.42 -20.33 2.73
N GLU A 220 -28.06 -21.34 3.53
CA GLU A 220 -28.67 -21.57 4.85
C GLU A 220 -28.41 -20.39 5.80
N ARG A 221 -27.17 -19.88 5.81
CA ARG A 221 -26.83 -18.68 6.59
C ARG A 221 -27.53 -17.45 6.06
N ALA A 222 -27.67 -17.31 4.74
CA ALA A 222 -28.34 -16.17 4.14
C ALA A 222 -29.82 -16.14 4.53
N VAL A 223 -30.49 -17.29 4.58
CA VAL A 223 -31.87 -17.41 5.07
C VAL A 223 -31.98 -16.97 6.54
N ASP A 224 -31.16 -17.52 7.43
CA ASP A 224 -31.14 -17.12 8.85
C ASP A 224 -30.82 -15.62 9.01
N TYR A 225 -29.87 -15.11 8.23
CA TYR A 225 -29.51 -13.70 8.20
C TYR A 225 -30.69 -12.80 7.82
N VAL A 226 -31.50 -13.19 6.82
CA VAL A 226 -32.70 -12.46 6.41
C VAL A 226 -33.75 -12.43 7.51
N PHE A 227 -34.06 -13.57 8.12
CA PHE A 227 -35.08 -13.64 9.17
C PHE A 227 -34.64 -13.06 10.52
N SER A 228 -33.33 -12.94 10.76
CA SER A 228 -32.79 -12.32 11.98
C SER A 228 -32.83 -10.79 11.99
N ARG A 229 -33.21 -10.13 10.88
CA ARG A 229 -33.17 -8.67 10.73
C ARG A 229 -34.50 -8.10 10.27
N GLU A 230 -35.14 -7.29 11.12
CA GLU A 230 -36.43 -6.66 10.82
C GLU A 230 -36.36 -5.68 9.63
N ASN A 231 -35.21 -5.01 9.41
CA ASN A 231 -35.05 -3.95 8.40
C ASN A 231 -34.10 -4.32 7.24
N ILE A 232 -33.97 -5.62 6.90
CA ILE A 232 -33.01 -6.04 5.87
C ILE A 232 -33.31 -5.45 4.47
N ALA A 233 -34.57 -5.15 4.16
CA ALA A 233 -34.95 -4.51 2.90
C ALA A 233 -34.36 -3.10 2.76
N GLU A 234 -34.32 -2.32 3.86
CA GLU A 234 -33.69 -1.00 3.87
C GLU A 234 -32.16 -1.12 3.70
N GLU A 235 -31.54 -2.08 4.39
CA GLU A 235 -30.10 -2.35 4.28
C GLU A 235 -29.70 -2.79 2.86
N ALA A 236 -30.52 -3.64 2.23
CA ALA A 236 -30.33 -4.10 0.85
C ALA A 236 -30.48 -2.95 -0.15
N GLY A 237 -31.53 -2.12 0.00
CA GLY A 237 -31.74 -0.95 -0.86
C GLY A 237 -30.61 0.08 -0.74
N LEU A 238 -30.13 0.35 0.48
CA LEU A 238 -28.97 1.22 0.72
C LEU A 238 -27.69 0.68 0.08
N ALA A 239 -27.51 -0.65 0.07
CA ALA A 239 -26.39 -1.31 -0.57
C ALA A 239 -26.47 -1.22 -2.10
N GLU A 240 -27.66 -1.40 -2.70
CA GLU A 240 -27.87 -1.25 -4.14
C GLU A 240 -27.62 0.17 -4.63
N ILE A 241 -28.11 1.16 -3.88
CA ILE A 241 -27.85 2.59 -4.14
C ILE A 241 -26.34 2.87 -4.01
N SER A 242 -25.66 2.25 -3.03
CA SER A 242 -24.21 2.38 -2.89
C SER A 242 -23.45 1.73 -4.04
N THR A 243 -23.89 0.58 -4.58
CA THR A 243 -23.24 -0.06 -5.73
C THR A 243 -23.49 0.69 -7.05
N THR A 244 -24.69 1.24 -7.25
CA THR A 244 -25.02 2.03 -8.45
C THR A 244 -24.43 3.45 -8.42
N ALA A 245 -24.20 4.02 -7.24
CA ALA A 245 -23.47 5.28 -7.07
C ALA A 245 -21.93 5.12 -7.00
N SER A 246 -21.42 3.88 -6.88
CA SER A 246 -19.98 3.61 -6.76
C SER A 246 -19.25 3.48 -8.12
N GLU A 247 -19.96 3.62 -9.24
CA GLU A 247 -19.34 3.89 -10.54
C GLU A 247 -19.18 5.41 -10.68
N SER A 248 -17.94 5.90 -10.52
CA SER A 248 -17.45 7.25 -10.87
C SER A 248 -17.47 8.40 -9.84
N GLN A 249 -17.67 8.16 -8.54
CA GLN A 249 -17.23 9.19 -7.57
C GLN A 249 -15.70 9.09 -7.36
N PRO A 250 -14.93 10.17 -7.60
CA PRO A 250 -13.51 10.17 -7.35
C PRO A 250 -13.31 9.93 -5.86
N VAL A 251 -12.76 8.76 -5.53
CA VAL A 251 -12.30 8.43 -4.20
C VAL A 251 -11.51 9.64 -3.67
N HIS A 252 -12.02 10.32 -2.65
CA HIS A 252 -11.35 11.49 -2.08
C HIS A 252 -10.01 11.03 -1.49
N VAL A 253 -8.94 11.20 -2.27
CA VAL A 253 -7.58 11.03 -1.82
C VAL A 253 -7.04 12.41 -1.51
N LEU A 254 -6.61 12.63 -0.28
CA LEU A 254 -5.97 13.88 0.12
C LEU A 254 -4.68 14.05 -0.69
N ASP A 255 -4.51 15.22 -1.30
CA ASP A 255 -3.29 15.61 -1.98
C ASP A 255 -2.82 16.97 -1.46
N GLY A 256 -1.53 17.24 -1.59
CA GLY A 256 -0.92 18.47 -1.12
C GLY A 256 0.58 18.52 -1.42
N PRO A 257 1.28 19.53 -0.89
CA PRO A 257 2.73 19.65 -1.05
C PRO A 257 3.46 18.39 -0.57
N ALA A 258 4.43 17.92 -1.35
CA ALA A 258 5.18 16.70 -1.05
C ALA A 258 6.34 16.93 -0.05
N LYS A 259 6.16 17.88 0.88
CA LYS A 259 7.14 18.23 1.92
C LYS A 259 6.72 17.63 3.25
N TYR A 260 7.63 16.90 3.87
CA TYR A 260 7.36 16.12 5.06
C TYR A 260 8.45 16.26 6.13
N ARG A 261 8.07 15.99 7.37
CA ARG A 261 8.97 15.83 8.52
C ARG A 261 8.75 14.46 9.14
N LEU A 262 9.83 13.77 9.47
CA LEU A 262 9.78 12.49 10.15
C LEU A 262 9.13 12.68 11.53
N HIS A 263 8.10 11.88 11.80
CA HIS A 263 7.29 11.99 13.02
C HIS A 263 7.37 10.73 13.88
N ALA A 264 7.42 9.56 13.27
CA ALA A 264 7.59 8.30 13.99
C ALA A 264 8.34 7.27 13.16
N MET A 265 8.88 6.25 13.83
CA MET A 265 9.48 5.09 13.18
C MET A 265 9.28 3.82 14.01
N ILE A 266 9.21 2.68 13.34
CA ILE A 266 9.12 1.35 13.94
C ILE A 266 10.37 0.56 13.54
N SER A 267 11.10 0.07 14.54
CA SER A 267 12.33 -0.69 14.37
C SER A 267 12.12 -2.15 14.76
N HIS A 268 12.60 -3.07 13.93
CA HIS A 268 12.73 -4.49 14.29
C HIS A 268 14.16 -4.74 14.76
N VAL A 269 14.34 -5.03 16.04
CA VAL A 269 15.62 -5.33 16.68
C VAL A 269 15.88 -6.84 16.59
N GLY A 270 17.04 -7.22 16.05
CA GLY A 270 17.42 -8.63 15.86
C GLY A 270 17.95 -8.90 14.45
N ALA A 271 18.85 -9.88 14.32
CA ALA A 271 19.48 -10.24 13.05
C ALA A 271 18.58 -11.12 12.15
N SER A 272 17.66 -11.88 12.75
CA SER A 272 16.74 -12.75 12.04
C SER A 272 15.58 -11.97 11.42
N ALA A 273 15.06 -12.43 10.29
CA ALA A 273 13.80 -11.95 9.73
C ALA A 273 12.57 -12.60 10.40
N LYS A 274 12.75 -13.73 11.09
CA LYS A 274 11.68 -14.54 11.70
C LYS A 274 11.47 -14.24 13.18
N THR A 275 12.49 -13.73 13.85
CA THR A 275 12.50 -13.48 15.30
C THR A 275 13.16 -12.14 15.57
N GLY A 276 12.64 -11.41 16.55
CA GLY A 276 13.21 -10.17 17.02
C GLY A 276 12.22 -9.42 17.89
N HIS A 277 12.51 -8.15 18.13
CA HIS A 277 11.76 -7.30 19.05
C HIS A 277 11.37 -6.00 18.36
N TYR A 278 10.09 -5.64 18.38
CA TYR A 278 9.64 -4.38 17.79
C TYR A 278 9.61 -3.28 18.83
N VAL A 279 10.18 -2.13 18.49
CA VAL A 279 10.08 -0.89 19.27
C VAL A 279 9.68 0.26 18.35
N CYS A 280 9.02 1.27 18.89
CA CYS A 280 8.75 2.49 18.12
C CYS A 280 9.35 3.72 18.78
N HIS A 281 9.76 4.66 17.94
CA HIS A 281 10.17 5.99 18.36
C HIS A 281 9.20 7.00 17.78
N ILE A 282 8.73 7.93 18.60
CA ILE A 282 7.79 8.98 18.19
C ILE A 282 8.37 10.32 18.63
N CYS A 283 8.36 11.30 17.73
CA CYS A 283 8.72 12.68 18.04
C CYS A 283 7.52 13.38 18.67
N ASP A 284 7.67 13.80 19.92
CA ASP A 284 6.69 14.60 20.63
C ASP A 284 6.57 15.98 19.98
N ALA A 285 5.36 16.33 19.53
CA ALA A 285 5.14 17.56 18.77
C ALA A 285 5.28 18.85 19.60
N GLN A 286 5.14 18.77 20.93
CA GLN A 286 5.21 19.94 21.82
C GLN A 286 6.64 20.25 22.22
N THR A 287 7.43 19.21 22.51
CA THR A 287 8.79 19.32 23.03
C THR A 287 9.87 19.12 21.97
N GLY A 288 9.52 18.49 20.83
CA GLY A 288 10.47 18.07 19.80
C GLY A 288 11.36 16.90 20.20
N LYS A 289 11.11 16.29 21.37
CA LYS A 289 11.89 15.18 21.91
C LYS A 289 11.45 13.86 21.29
N TRP A 290 12.39 12.94 21.11
CA TRP A 290 12.10 11.59 20.66
C TRP A 290 11.82 10.69 21.87
N LEU A 291 10.68 10.00 21.86
CA LEU A 291 10.28 9.05 22.88
C LEU A 291 10.37 7.63 22.31
N LEU A 292 11.10 6.75 23.00
CA LEU A 292 11.13 5.32 22.77
C LEU A 292 9.96 4.67 23.53
N PHE A 293 9.15 3.92 22.81
CA PHE A 293 8.14 3.03 23.36
C PHE A 293 8.60 1.59 23.11
N ASN A 294 8.91 0.90 24.21
CA ASN A 294 9.36 -0.48 24.25
C ASN A 294 8.48 -1.24 25.23
N ASP A 295 7.36 -1.75 24.74
CA ASP A 295 6.30 -2.37 25.54
C ASP A 295 5.87 -1.47 26.72
N GLU A 296 6.08 -1.92 27.95
CA GLU A 296 5.75 -1.19 29.18
C GLU A 296 6.76 -0.07 29.50
N LYS A 297 7.91 -0.02 28.83
CA LYS A 297 8.98 0.94 29.07
C LYS A 297 8.88 2.09 28.08
N VAL A 298 8.66 3.29 28.61
CA VAL A 298 8.69 4.54 27.85
C VAL A 298 9.84 5.40 28.36
N ALA A 299 10.69 5.88 27.45
CA ALA A 299 11.86 6.69 27.79
C ALA A 299 12.14 7.76 26.74
N GLU A 300 12.79 8.85 27.12
CA GLU A 300 13.37 9.80 26.17
C GLU A 300 14.57 9.15 25.47
N SER A 301 14.56 9.14 24.14
CA SER A 301 15.63 8.60 23.31
C SER A 301 16.54 9.72 22.83
N LEU A 302 17.73 9.82 23.43
CA LEU A 302 18.73 10.83 23.06
C LEU A 302 19.37 10.56 21.68
N ASN A 303 19.52 9.28 21.30
CA ASN A 303 20.11 8.86 20.03
C ASN A 303 19.19 7.86 19.29
N PRO A 304 18.07 8.31 18.68
CA PRO A 304 17.17 7.41 17.99
C PRO A 304 17.86 6.72 16.80
N PRO A 305 17.65 5.41 16.58
CA PRO A 305 18.32 4.64 15.53
C PRO A 305 17.66 4.85 14.15
N PHE A 306 17.68 6.09 13.64
CA PHE A 306 17.01 6.49 12.41
C PHE A 306 17.35 5.60 11.22
N SER A 307 18.58 5.10 11.13
CA SER A 307 19.05 4.35 9.97
C SER A 307 18.72 2.85 9.98
N MET A 308 18.14 2.33 11.06
CA MET A 308 17.84 0.89 11.22
C MET A 308 16.36 0.54 11.19
N ALA A 309 15.47 1.53 11.24
CA ALA A 309 14.04 1.28 11.30
C ALA A 309 13.48 0.69 9.99
N PHE A 310 12.35 -0.01 10.11
CA PHE A 310 11.69 -0.70 9.00
C PHE A 310 10.60 0.15 8.37
N LEU A 311 9.82 0.84 9.21
CA LEU A 311 8.68 1.64 8.81
C LEU A 311 8.82 3.02 9.40
N TYR A 312 8.74 4.04 8.55
CA TYR A 312 8.83 5.45 8.92
C TYR A 312 7.51 6.12 8.64
N PHE A 313 7.13 7.08 9.48
CA PHE A 313 5.92 7.89 9.31
C PHE A 313 6.33 9.35 9.20
N TYR A 314 6.12 9.90 8.02
CA TYR A 314 6.41 11.28 7.68
C TYR A 314 5.12 12.09 7.73
N LYS A 315 5.05 13.13 8.56
CA LYS A 315 3.90 14.05 8.59
C LYS A 315 4.15 15.22 7.63
N ARG A 316 3.16 15.59 6.83
CA ARG A 316 3.26 16.72 5.91
C ARG A 316 3.53 18.02 6.67
N VAL A 317 4.45 18.84 6.18
CA VAL A 317 4.73 20.16 6.73
C VAL A 317 3.58 21.12 6.39
N GLY A 318 3.11 21.89 7.37
CA GLY A 318 2.02 22.86 7.21
C GLY A 318 0.61 22.34 7.53
N LYS A 319 0.49 21.11 8.03
CA LYS A 319 -0.71 20.52 8.66
C LYS A 319 -0.35 19.95 10.05
#